data_AF-A0A2V7N267-F1
#
_entry.id   AF-A0A2V7N267-F1
#
_cell.length_a   1.000
_cell.length_b   1.000
_cell.length_c   1.000
_cell.angle_alpha   90.00
_cell.angle_beta   90.00
_cell.angle_gamma   90.00
#
_symmetry.space_group_name_H-M   'P 1'
#
loop_
_entity.id
_entity.type
_entity.pdbx_description
1 polymer ?
#
loop_
_entity_poly.entity_id
_entity_poly.type
_entity_poly.pdbx_seq_one_letter_code
_entity_poly.pdbx_strand_id
1 'polypeptide(L)'
;MSNKRIAFQGEPGAYSEEALYLLHPDAASQPQREFRDVADAVLAGRADYGLLPIENSLVGSVATNFDLIAESGLVVVAEVVSAVHHCLLALPGAPSGGLRRVISHP
;
A
#
# COMPACT_ATOMS: atom_id res chain seq x y z
N MET A 1 -10.50 11.60 -18.57
CA MET A 1 -9.47 12.12 -17.64
C MET A 1 -8.45 11.00 -17.49
N SER A 2 -7.15 11.27 -17.52
CA SER A 2 -6.15 10.21 -17.33
C SER A 2 -6.26 9.69 -15.90
N ASN A 3 -6.32 8.36 -15.71
CA ASN A 3 -6.14 7.76 -14.39
C ASN A 3 -4.83 8.24 -13.79
N LYS A 4 -4.84 8.60 -12.50
CA LYS A 4 -3.63 8.96 -11.77
C LYS A 4 -2.80 7.71 -11.56
N ARG A 5 -1.51 7.76 -11.90
CA ARG A 5 -0.56 6.67 -11.66
C ARG A 5 -0.07 6.80 -10.22
N ILE A 6 -0.36 5.81 -9.39
CA ILE A 6 -0.02 5.87 -7.97
C ILE A 6 0.87 4.69 -7.61
N ALA A 7 2.10 4.99 -7.22
CA ALA A 7 3.04 4.01 -6.74
C ALA A 7 2.78 3.67 -5.27
N PHE A 8 2.93 2.39 -4.91
CA PHE A 8 2.84 1.92 -3.52
C PHE A 8 3.80 0.76 -3.30
N GLN A 9 4.24 0.53 -2.07
CA GLN A 9 5.07 -0.61 -1.76
C GLN A 9 4.20 -1.85 -1.49
N GLY A 10 4.55 -2.97 -2.12
CA GLY A 10 3.88 -4.26 -1.94
C GLY A 10 3.40 -4.86 -3.26
N GLU A 11 2.39 -5.71 -3.15
CA GLU A 11 1.82 -6.49 -4.25
C GLU A 11 0.35 -6.08 -4.48
N PRO A 12 -0.22 -6.34 -5.67
CA PRO A 12 -1.66 -6.18 -5.89
C PRO A 12 -2.49 -6.95 -4.86
N GLY A 13 -3.50 -6.29 -4.31
CA GLY A 13 -4.33 -6.77 -3.20
C GLY A 13 -3.81 -6.42 -1.80
N ALA A 14 -2.66 -5.74 -1.68
CA ALA A 14 -2.18 -5.25 -0.39
C ALA A 14 -3.04 -4.08 0.14
N TYR A 15 -3.04 -3.87 1.46
CA TYR A 15 -3.78 -2.78 2.09
C TYR A 15 -3.38 -1.38 1.58
N SER A 16 -2.14 -1.19 1.14
CA SER A 16 -1.71 0.07 0.50
C SER A 16 -2.38 0.30 -0.86
N GLU A 17 -2.70 -0.78 -1.60
CA GLU A 17 -3.49 -0.69 -2.82
C GLU A 17 -4.97 -0.43 -2.52
N GLU A 18 -5.52 -1.02 -1.45
CA GLU A 18 -6.86 -0.68 -1.02
C GLU A 18 -6.95 0.82 -0.64
N ALA A 19 -5.97 1.31 0.12
CA ALA A 19 -5.91 2.70 0.57
C ALA A 19 -5.81 3.71 -0.58
N LEU A 20 -5.06 3.41 -1.66
CA LEU A 20 -5.02 4.32 -2.81
C LEU A 20 -6.38 4.43 -3.50
N TYR A 21 -7.18 3.36 -3.55
CA TYR A 21 -8.51 3.40 -4.16
C TYR A 21 -9.53 4.17 -3.32
N LEU A 22 -9.33 4.27 -2.00
CA LEU A 22 -10.14 5.14 -1.14
C LEU A 22 -9.95 6.63 -1.50
N LEU A 23 -8.74 7.03 -1.91
CA LEU A 23 -8.43 8.39 -2.34
C LEU A 23 -8.75 8.63 -3.82
N HIS A 24 -8.46 7.63 -4.65
CA HIS A 24 -8.55 7.69 -6.10
C HIS A 24 -9.15 6.37 -6.62
N PRO A 25 -10.49 6.26 -6.70
CA PRO A 25 -11.16 5.03 -7.11
C PRO A 25 -10.74 4.52 -8.50
N ASP A 26 -10.44 5.46 -9.40
CA ASP A 26 -9.93 5.19 -10.75
C ASP A 26 -8.41 5.39 -10.80
N ALA A 27 -7.64 4.96 -9.80
CA ALA A 27 -6.19 5.01 -9.89
C ALA A 27 -5.66 3.92 -10.84
N ALA A 28 -4.54 4.20 -11.50
CA ALA A 28 -3.69 3.18 -12.10
C ALA A 28 -2.61 2.82 -11.06
N SER A 29 -2.83 1.76 -10.28
CA SER A 29 -1.90 1.34 -9.24
C SER A 29 -0.58 0.82 -9.83
N GLN A 30 0.54 1.12 -9.16
CA GLN A 30 1.88 0.71 -9.58
C GLN A 30 2.63 0.09 -8.38
N PRO A 31 2.58 -1.24 -8.20
CA PRO A 31 3.30 -1.91 -7.11
C PRO A 31 4.81 -1.71 -7.27
N GLN A 32 5.47 -1.45 -6.14
CA GLN A 32 6.91 -1.30 -6.01
C GLN A 32 7.41 -2.24 -4.92
N ARG A 33 8.67 -2.65 -5.02
CA ARG A 33 9.25 -3.62 -4.11
C ARG A 33 9.58 -3.01 -2.75
N GLU A 34 10.28 -1.89 -2.75
CA GLU A 34 10.71 -1.19 -1.54
C GLU A 34 10.05 0.20 -1.43
N PHE A 35 9.99 0.78 -0.22
CA PHE A 35 9.43 2.13 -0.04
C PHE A 35 10.23 3.18 -0.83
N ARG A 36 11.55 3.00 -0.95
CA ARG A 36 12.40 3.89 -1.73
C ARG A 36 12.05 3.89 -3.22
N ASP A 37 11.66 2.73 -3.75
CA ASP A 37 11.25 2.61 -5.15
C ASP A 37 9.98 3.43 -5.43
N VAL A 38 9.08 3.57 -4.44
CA VAL A 38 7.90 4.45 -4.52
C VAL A 38 8.34 5.91 -4.67
N ALA A 39 9.26 6.36 -3.82
CA ALA A 39 9.78 7.72 -3.91
C ALA A 39 10.49 7.97 -5.25
N ASP A 40 11.36 7.04 -5.67
CA ASP A 40 12.08 7.13 -6.94
C ASP A 40 11.13 7.14 -8.15
N ALA A 41 10.00 6.43 -8.09
CA ALA A 41 9.00 6.43 -9.15
C ALA A 41 8.31 7.81 -9.30
N VAL A 42 8.02 8.48 -8.18
CA VAL A 42 7.44 9.83 -8.17
C VAL A 42 8.45 10.86 -8.66
N LEU A 43 9.66 10.86 -8.09
CA LEU A 43 10.72 11.80 -8.44
C LEU A 43 11.14 11.69 -9.92
N ALA A 44 11.10 10.49 -10.49
CA ALA A 44 11.39 10.26 -11.91
C ALA A 44 10.19 10.48 -12.85
N GLY A 45 9.02 10.89 -12.35
CA GLY A 45 7.81 11.13 -13.14
C GLY A 45 7.14 9.88 -13.71
N ARG A 46 7.54 8.69 -13.25
CA ARG A 46 6.92 7.40 -13.63
C ARG A 46 5.55 7.21 -12.96
N ALA A 47 5.39 7.76 -11.75
CA ALA A 47 4.14 7.88 -11.03
C ALA A 47 3.78 9.35 -10.80
N ASP A 48 2.49 9.65 -10.71
CA ASP A 48 1.99 10.99 -10.38
C ASP A 48 2.01 11.23 -8.86
N TYR A 49 1.78 10.17 -8.09
CA TYR A 49 1.80 10.16 -6.62
C TYR A 49 2.41 8.87 -6.08
N GLY A 50 2.84 8.91 -4.82
CA GLY A 50 3.28 7.75 -4.06
C GLY A 50 2.49 7.64 -2.75
N LEU A 51 2.05 6.43 -2.39
CA LEU A 51 1.40 6.14 -1.13
C LEU A 51 2.39 5.42 -0.21
N LEU A 52 2.70 6.04 0.94
CA LEU A 52 3.59 5.50 1.96
C LEU A 52 2.81 5.36 3.29
N PRO A 53 2.78 4.17 3.92
CA PRO A 53 2.23 4.03 5.26
C PRO A 53 3.17 4.70 6.27
N ILE A 54 2.67 5.67 7.04
CA ILE A 54 3.46 6.38 8.05
C ILE A 54 3.15 5.95 9.48
N GLU A 55 1.98 5.33 9.72
CA GLU A 55 1.56 4.88 11.04
C GLU A 55 0.63 3.67 10.95
N ASN A 56 0.72 2.80 11.95
CA ASN A 56 -0.17 1.66 12.15
C ASN A 56 -0.58 1.58 13.63
N SER A 57 -1.85 1.31 13.92
CA SER A 57 -2.36 1.28 15.31
C SER A 57 -1.76 0.17 16.19
N LEU A 58 -1.16 -0.87 15.61
CA LEU A 58 -0.52 -1.98 16.34
C LEU A 58 1.00 -1.82 16.42
N VAL A 59 1.64 -1.42 15.32
CA VAL A 59 3.11 -1.33 15.21
C VAL A 59 3.63 0.07 15.53
N GLY A 60 2.74 1.07 15.53
CA GLY A 60 3.08 2.48 15.72
C GLY A 60 3.58 3.13 14.43
N SER A 61 4.35 4.21 14.59
CA SER A 61 4.88 5.00 13.49
C SER A 61 5.95 4.24 12.69
N VAL A 62 5.92 4.38 11.37
CA VAL A 62 6.90 3.83 10.44
C VAL A 62 7.99 4.88 10.20
N ALA A 63 8.94 4.99 11.13
CA ALA A 63 9.98 6.03 11.12
C ALA A 63 10.73 6.12 9.78
N THR A 64 11.06 4.97 9.17
CA THR A 64 11.76 4.92 7.88
C THR A 64 11.03 5.66 6.75
N ASN A 65 9.70 5.68 6.76
CA ASN A 65 8.93 6.40 5.75
C ASN A 65 8.87 7.91 6.03
N PHE A 66 8.90 8.32 7.31
CA PHE A 66 9.09 9.73 7.65
C PHE A 66 10.45 10.25 7.19
N ASP A 67 11.52 9.49 7.46
CA ASP A 67 12.87 9.83 7.03
C ASP A 67 12.94 9.90 5.49
N LEU A 68 12.36 8.91 4.80
CA LEU A 68 12.29 8.90 3.34
C LEU A 68 11.59 10.15 2.78
N ILE A 69 10.46 10.58 3.36
CA ILE A 69 9.77 11.80 2.93
C ILE A 69 10.66 13.03 3.17
N ALA A 70 11.28 13.13 4.34
CA ALA A 70 12.14 14.26 4.71
C ALA A 70 13.39 14.38 3.82
N GLU A 71 13.99 13.25 3.43
CA GLU A 71 15.25 13.20 2.68
C GLU A 71 15.07 13.27 1.16
N SER A 72 13.92 12.81 0.64
CA SER A 72 13.68 12.69 -0.81
C SER A 72 13.24 14.00 -1.49
N GLY A 73 12.83 15.01 -0.72
CA GLY A 73 12.22 16.23 -1.27
C GLY A 73 10.78 16.04 -1.73
N LEU A 74 10.14 14.91 -1.39
CA LEU A 74 8.71 14.71 -1.59
C LEU A 74 7.89 15.66 -0.70
N VAL A 75 6.69 15.99 -1.17
CA VAL A 75 5.73 16.80 -0.42
C VAL A 75 4.48 15.98 -0.17
N VAL A 76 4.01 15.97 1.07
CA VAL A 76 2.74 15.33 1.44
C VAL A 76 1.58 16.20 0.97
N VAL A 77 0.67 15.62 0.18
CA VAL A 77 -0.45 16.35 -0.45
C VAL A 77 -1.83 15.83 -0.02
N ALA A 78 -1.88 14.66 0.62
CA ALA A 78 -3.09 14.02 1.09
C ALA A 78 -2.76 13.00 2.19
N GLU A 79 -3.76 12.63 2.98
CA GLU A 79 -3.69 11.55 3.96
C GLU A 79 -4.93 10.65 3.85
N VAL A 80 -4.79 9.39 4.24
CA VAL A 80 -5.89 8.44 4.34
C VAL A 80 -5.68 7.51 5.53
N VAL A 81 -6.75 7.27 6.28
CA VAL A 81 -6.78 6.27 7.33
C VAL A 81 -7.64 5.10 6.83
N SER A 82 -7.04 3.92 6.70
CA SER A 82 -7.73 2.70 6.28
C SER A 82 -7.87 1.72 7.44
N ALA A 83 -9.05 1.17 7.63
CA ALA A 83 -9.29 0.10 8.60
C ALA A 83 -8.82 -1.24 8.05
N VAL A 84 -7.91 -1.90 8.76
CA VAL A 84 -7.35 -3.19 8.35
C VAL A 84 -8.30 -4.33 8.73
N HIS A 85 -8.78 -5.08 7.74
CA HIS A 85 -9.69 -6.22 7.91
C HIS A 85 -9.09 -7.51 7.36
N HIS A 86 -8.55 -8.35 8.24
CA HIS A 86 -8.07 -9.67 7.84
C HIS A 86 -9.24 -10.62 7.54
N CYS A 87 -9.16 -11.27 6.37
CA CYS A 87 -10.11 -12.29 5.95
C CYS A 87 -9.42 -13.65 5.84
N LEU A 88 -10.07 -14.72 6.33
CA LEU A 88 -9.63 -16.08 6.06
C LEU A 88 -10.10 -16.49 4.65
N LEU A 89 -9.15 -16.68 3.73
CA LEU A 89 -9.44 -17.02 2.34
C LEU A 89 -9.11 -18.48 2.05
N ALA A 90 -9.91 -19.11 1.17
CA ALA A 90 -9.68 -20.45 0.66
C ALA A 90 -10.13 -20.52 -0.81
N LEU A 91 -9.70 -21.56 -1.52
CA LEU A 91 -10.14 -21.81 -2.90
C LEU A 91 -11.66 -22.05 -2.95
N PRO A 92 -12.35 -21.70 -4.06
CA PRO A 92 -13.76 -21.97 -4.22
C PRO A 92 -14.10 -23.45 -3.96
N GLY A 93 -15.11 -23.70 -3.12
CA GLY A 93 -15.53 -25.05 -2.74
C GLY A 93 -14.68 -25.73 -1.67
N ALA A 94 -13.65 -25.06 -1.12
CA ALA A 94 -12.90 -25.60 -0.01
C ALA A 94 -13.80 -25.79 1.23
N PRO A 95 -13.76 -26.96 1.89
CA PRO A 95 -14.57 -27.19 3.06
C PRO A 95 -14.09 -26.32 4.22
N SER A 96 -15.03 -25.72 4.96
CA SER A 96 -14.72 -24.96 6.17
C SER A 96 -14.13 -25.85 7.27
N GLY A 97 -14.50 -27.14 7.29
CA GLY A 97 -13.91 -28.16 8.15
C GLY A 97 -12.66 -28.79 7.53
N GLY A 98 -11.60 -28.97 8.33
CA GLY A 98 -10.40 -29.71 7.92
C GLY A 98 -9.23 -28.84 7.42
N LEU A 99 -9.33 -27.52 7.53
CA LEU A 99 -8.18 -26.63 7.32
C LEU A 99 -7.08 -26.94 8.36
N ARG A 100 -5.87 -27.25 7.89
CA ARG A 100 -4.74 -27.64 8.76
C ARG A 100 -3.64 -26.59 8.87
N ARG A 101 -3.61 -25.64 7.93
CA ARG A 101 -2.55 -24.63 7.85
C ARG A 101 -3.13 -23.33 7.32
N VAL A 102 -2.80 -22.24 8.01
CA VAL A 102 -3.05 -20.86 7.57
C VAL A 102 -1.68 -20.22 7.35
N ILE A 103 -1.53 -19.46 6.28
CA ILE A 103 -0.28 -18.79 5.91
C ILE A 103 -0.58 -17.30 5.78
N SER A 104 0.19 -16.48 6.48
CA SER A 104 0.11 -15.01 6.45
C SER A 104 1.48 -14.43 6.79
N HIS A 105 1.64 -13.12 6.58
CA HIS A 105 2.72 -12.36 7.18
C HIS A 105 2.65 -12.43 8.74
N PRO A 106 3.80 -12.47 9.44
CA PRO A 106 3.86 -12.39 10.91
C PRO A 106 3.21 -11.14 11.51
#